data_AF-A0A2H6NF03-F1
#
_entry.id   AF-A0A2H6NF03-F1
#
_cell.length_a   1.000
_cell.length_b   1.000
_cell.length_c   1.000
_cell.angle_alpha   90.00
_cell.angle_beta   90.00
_cell.angle_gamma   90.00
#
_symmetry.space_group_name_H-M   'P 1'
#
loop_
_entity.id
_entity.type
_entity.pdbx_description
1 polymer ?
#
loop_
_entity_poly.entity_id
_entity_poly.type
_entity_poly.pdbx_seq_one_letter_code
_entity_poly.pdbx_strand_id
1 'polypeptide(L)'
;MTPECKALMGLYHGQVQCKKNKFGEPKQPVKKLAILGAGLMGAGIAQVSVEKGLKIIMKDTTLDGLSKGQQQVYKGLNDKVKKKSLTSFERDMLLSDLTGQL
;
A
#
# COMPACT_ATOMS: atom_id res chain seq x y z
N MET A 1 6.69 35.03 -16.08
CA MET A 1 6.53 33.84 -15.21
C MET A 1 5.30 34.06 -14.34
N THR A 2 4.29 33.19 -14.41
CA THR A 2 3.00 33.43 -13.72
C THR A 2 3.06 33.08 -12.23
N PRO A 3 2.17 33.62 -11.38
CA PRO A 3 2.08 33.25 -9.97
C PRO A 3 1.86 31.76 -9.74
N GLU A 4 1.06 31.10 -10.59
CA GLU A 4 0.78 29.66 -10.52
C GLU A 4 2.04 28.85 -10.78
N CYS A 5 2.84 29.24 -11.78
CA CYS A 5 4.13 28.60 -12.06
C CYS A 5 5.08 28.69 -10.85
N LYS A 6 5.14 29.86 -10.20
CA LYS A 6 5.95 30.03 -8.97
C LYS A 6 5.47 29.15 -7.82
N ALA A 7 4.16 29.05 -7.60
CA ALA A 7 3.58 28.20 -6.56
C ALA A 7 3.85 26.71 -6.81
N LEU A 8 3.70 26.24 -8.06
CA LEU A 8 3.96 24.85 -8.44
C LEU A 8 5.43 24.46 -8.27
N MET A 9 6.37 25.37 -8.54
CA MET A 9 7.79 25.14 -8.25
C MET A 9 8.04 24.96 -6.74
N GLY A 10 7.40 25.79 -5.91
CA GLY A 10 7.45 25.62 -4.46
C GLY A 10 6.91 24.27 -3.99
N LEU A 11 5.74 23.86 -4.50
CA LEU A 11 5.14 22.55 -4.21
C LEU A 11 6.03 21.40 -4.66
N TYR A 12 6.68 21.52 -5.82
CA TYR A 12 7.61 20.52 -6.33
C TYR A 12 8.80 20.34 -5.37
N HIS A 13 9.46 21.43 -4.96
CA HIS A 13 10.58 21.35 -4.03
C HIS A 13 10.16 20.80 -2.66
N GLY A 14 9.00 21.20 -2.16
CA GLY A 14 8.41 20.65 -0.94
C GLY A 14 8.17 19.14 -1.05
N GLN A 15 7.56 18.68 -2.14
CA GLN A 15 7.33 17.26 -2.38
C GLN A 15 8.63 16.45 -2.45
N VAL A 16 9.67 16.98 -3.11
CA VAL A 16 10.98 16.33 -3.18
C VAL A 16 11.60 16.16 -1.79
N GLN A 17 11.47 17.17 -0.92
CA GLN A 17 11.94 17.09 0.46
C GLN A 17 11.13 16.08 1.28
N CYS A 18 9.79 16.09 1.18
CA CYS A 18 8.92 15.19 1.93
C CYS A 18 9.08 13.71 1.55
N LYS A 19 9.61 13.39 0.36
CA LYS A 19 9.92 12.01 -0.05
C LYS A 19 11.26 11.49 0.49
N LYS A 20 12.10 12.35 1.07
CA LYS A 20 13.37 11.94 1.71
C LYS A 20 13.12 11.56 3.17
N ASN A 21 13.82 10.54 3.65
CA ASN A 21 13.72 10.15 5.05
C ASN A 21 14.43 11.19 5.94
N LYS A 22 13.66 11.95 6.71
CA LYS A 22 14.15 12.98 7.64
C LYS A 22 15.12 12.44 8.70
N PHE A 23 15.00 11.16 9.06
CA PHE A 23 15.74 10.54 10.14
C PHE A 23 16.88 9.62 9.68
N GLY A 24 17.13 9.54 8.36
CA GLY A 24 18.14 8.65 7.79
C GLY A 24 17.74 7.17 7.81
N GLU A 25 18.68 6.27 7.51
CA GLU A 25 18.39 4.84 7.39
C GLU A 25 18.09 4.21 8.76
N PRO A 26 17.01 3.41 8.88
CA PRO A 26 16.68 2.74 10.13
C PRO A 26 17.68 1.60 10.40
N LYS A 27 18.00 1.36 11.68
CA LYS A 27 18.83 0.23 12.11
C LYS A 27 18.24 -1.13 11.71
N GLN A 28 16.91 -1.23 11.66
CA GLN A 28 16.20 -2.45 11.32
C GLN A 28 15.16 -2.16 10.23
N PRO A 29 15.30 -2.74 9.03
CA PRO A 29 14.29 -2.61 7.99
C PRO A 29 13.05 -3.44 8.32
N VAL A 30 11.86 -2.89 8.02
CA VAL A 30 10.59 -3.60 8.21
C VAL A 30 10.48 -4.70 7.16
N LYS A 31 10.37 -5.95 7.60
CA LYS A 31 10.18 -7.13 6.72
C LYS A 31 8.77 -7.72 6.78
N LYS A 32 8.12 -7.59 7.94
CA LYS A 32 6.76 -8.05 8.21
C LYS A 32 5.98 -6.91 8.85
N LEU A 33 4.75 -6.69 8.41
CA LEU A 33 3.86 -5.65 8.91
C LEU A 33 2.53 -6.27 9.33
N ALA A 34 1.99 -5.87 10.47
CA ALA A 34 0.66 -6.23 10.91
C ALA A 34 -0.27 -5.02 10.82
N ILE A 35 -1.46 -5.22 10.26
CA ILE A 35 -2.50 -4.20 10.10
C ILE A 35 -3.68 -4.62 10.94
N LEU A 36 -4.09 -3.75 11.86
CA LEU A 36 -5.22 -3.97 12.74
C LEU A 36 -6.45 -3.26 12.16
N GLY A 37 -7.44 -4.07 11.77
CA GLY A 37 -8.64 -3.66 11.05
C GLY A 37 -8.50 -3.90 9.54
N ALA A 38 -9.43 -4.67 8.99
CA ALA A 38 -9.57 -5.00 7.58
C ALA A 38 -10.63 -4.11 6.86
N GLY A 39 -11.01 -2.99 7.48
CA GLY A 39 -11.87 -1.98 6.87
C GLY A 39 -11.23 -1.27 5.67
N LEU A 40 -11.91 -0.24 5.14
CA LEU A 40 -11.50 0.44 3.91
C LEU A 40 -10.05 0.98 3.94
N MET A 41 -9.66 1.65 5.03
CA MET A 41 -8.29 2.12 5.19
C MET A 41 -7.29 0.98 5.37
N GLY A 42 -7.64 -0.05 6.14
CA GLY A 42 -6.78 -1.19 6.41
C GLY A 42 -6.45 -1.98 5.14
N ALA A 43 -7.46 -2.21 4.30
CA ALA A 43 -7.29 -2.81 2.98
C ALA A 43 -6.41 -1.93 2.07
N GLY A 44 -6.62 -0.60 2.06
CA GLY A 44 -5.79 0.33 1.29
C GLY A 44 -4.31 0.29 1.71
N ILE A 45 -4.04 0.32 3.02
CA ILE A 45 -2.67 0.21 3.56
C ILE A 45 -2.06 -1.14 3.21
N ALA A 46 -2.83 -2.23 3.30
CA ALA A 46 -2.36 -3.57 2.96
C ALA A 46 -1.98 -3.66 1.48
N GLN A 47 -2.81 -3.13 0.59
CA GLN A 47 -2.52 -3.13 -0.85
C GLN A 47 -1.24 -2.37 -1.18
N VAL A 48 -1.08 -1.13 -0.70
CA VAL A 48 0.12 -0.34 -1.03
C VAL A 48 1.39 -0.95 -0.42
N SER A 49 1.25 -1.65 0.72
CA SER A 49 2.38 -2.25 1.42
C SER A 49 2.80 -3.58 0.77
N VAL A 50 1.84 -4.40 0.35
CA VAL A 50 2.13 -5.68 -0.33
C VAL A 50 2.79 -5.45 -1.68
N GLU A 51 2.34 -4.43 -2.43
CA GLU A 51 2.97 -4.01 -3.69
C GLU A 51 4.42 -3.51 -3.53
N LYS A 52 4.84 -3.19 -2.29
CA LYS A 52 6.23 -2.86 -1.96
C LYS A 52 7.05 -4.09 -1.53
N GLY A 53 6.48 -5.29 -1.62
CA GLY A 53 7.13 -6.56 -1.27
C GLY A 53 7.20 -6.82 0.25
N LEU A 54 6.35 -6.15 1.04
CA LEU A 54 6.26 -6.42 2.47
C LEU A 54 5.28 -7.56 2.73
N LYS A 55 5.64 -8.46 3.66
CA LYS A 55 4.74 -9.52 4.13
C LYS A 55 3.76 -8.96 5.13
N ILE A 56 2.47 -9.11 4.86
CA ILE A 56 1.40 -8.45 5.62
C ILE A 56 0.56 -9.47 6.38
N ILE A 57 0.30 -9.17 7.65
CA ILE A 57 -0.73 -9.84 8.45
C ILE A 57 -1.88 -8.85 8.64
N MET A 58 -3.05 -9.19 8.14
CA MET A 58 -4.26 -8.40 8.33
C MET A 58 -5.11 -9.05 9.43
N LYS A 59 -5.35 -8.32 10.51
CA LYS A 59 -6.15 -8.79 11.65
C LYS A 59 -7.47 -8.05 11.74
N ASP A 60 -8.59 -8.75 11.90
CA ASP A 60 -9.90 -8.14 12.16
C ASP A 60 -10.70 -8.94 13.19
N THR A 61 -11.59 -8.26 13.91
CA THR A 61 -12.51 -8.85 14.89
C THR A 61 -13.52 -9.83 14.30
N THR A 62 -13.85 -9.71 13.02
CA THR A 62 -14.86 -10.55 12.36
C THR A 62 -14.34 -11.12 11.03
N LEU A 63 -14.77 -12.34 10.70
CA LEU A 63 -14.45 -12.97 9.42
C LEU A 63 -15.01 -12.18 8.22
N ASP A 64 -16.17 -11.54 8.38
CA ASP A 64 -16.78 -10.71 7.35
C ASP A 64 -15.92 -9.46 7.06
N GLY A 65 -15.45 -8.78 8.11
CA GLY A 65 -14.52 -7.66 7.98
C GLY A 65 -13.24 -8.08 7.26
N LEU A 66 -12.66 -9.21 7.67
CA LEU A 66 -11.45 -9.76 7.07
C LEU A 66 -11.64 -10.09 5.57
N SER A 67 -12.73 -10.78 5.23
CA SER A 67 -13.05 -11.15 3.85
C SER A 67 -13.25 -9.93 2.96
N LYS A 68 -13.97 -8.90 3.45
CA LYS A 68 -14.15 -7.62 2.75
C LYS A 68 -12.81 -6.92 2.49
N GLY A 69 -11.93 -6.88 3.48
CA GLY A 69 -10.60 -6.28 3.32
C GLY A 69 -9.76 -7.01 2.29
N GLN A 70 -9.70 -8.34 2.36
CA GLN A 70 -8.98 -9.17 1.39
C GLN A 70 -9.55 -9.01 -0.03
N GLN A 71 -10.87 -8.95 -0.17
CA GLN A 71 -11.53 -8.75 -1.45
C GLN A 71 -11.21 -7.38 -2.05
N GLN A 72 -11.13 -6.32 -1.23
CA GLN A 72 -10.72 -4.99 -1.70
C GLN A 72 -9.29 -4.99 -2.24
N VAL A 73 -8.35 -5.63 -1.52
CA VAL A 73 -6.96 -5.76 -2.00
C VAL A 73 -6.91 -6.53 -3.31
N TYR A 74 -7.61 -7.68 -3.40
CA TYR A 74 -7.72 -8.46 -4.62
C TYR A 74 -8.25 -7.62 -5.79
N LYS A 75 -9.35 -6.90 -5.58
CA LYS A 75 -9.96 -6.06 -6.60
C LYS A 75 -8.99 -4.98 -7.08
N GLY A 76 -8.31 -4.29 -6.15
CA GLY A 76 -7.33 -3.26 -6.48
C GLY A 76 -6.17 -3.77 -7.32
N LEU A 77 -5.62 -4.94 -6.97
CA LEU A 77 -4.56 -5.59 -7.77
C LEU A 77 -5.08 -6.07 -9.13
N ASN A 78 -6.27 -6.64 -9.16
CA ASN A 78 -6.88 -7.10 -10.41
C ASN A 78 -7.19 -5.95 -11.38
N ASP A 79 -7.57 -4.78 -10.87
CA ASP A 79 -7.77 -3.58 -11.68
C ASP A 79 -6.43 -3.07 -12.27
N LYS A 80 -5.31 -3.24 -11.55
CA LYS A 80 -3.97 -2.99 -12.11
C LYS A 80 -3.59 -3.98 -13.20
N VAL A 81 -3.98 -5.25 -13.08
CA VAL A 81 -3.81 -6.25 -14.15
C VAL A 81 -4.60 -5.84 -15.39
N LYS A 82 -5.86 -5.44 -15.24
CA LYS A 82 -6.69 -4.94 -16.36
C LYS A 82 -6.08 -3.71 -17.03
N LYS A 83 -5.44 -2.83 -16.25
CA LYS A 83 -4.69 -1.66 -16.73
C LYS A 83 -3.31 -2.00 -17.31
N LYS A 84 -2.96 -3.29 -17.44
CA LYS A 84 -1.66 -3.81 -17.92
C LYS A 84 -0.47 -3.32 -17.11
N SER A 85 -0.69 -2.92 -15.85
CA SER A 85 0.37 -2.48 -14.94
C SER A 85 0.96 -3.63 -14.11
N LEU A 86 0.26 -4.77 -14.07
CA LEU A 86 0.69 -6.01 -13.41
C LEU A 86 0.29 -7.20 -14.28
N THR A 87 1.02 -8.30 -14.17
CA THR A 87 0.62 -9.60 -14.70
C THR A 87 -0.32 -10.32 -13.72
N SER A 88 -1.10 -11.28 -14.22
CA SER A 88 -1.92 -12.14 -13.36
C SER A 88 -1.08 -12.91 -12.34
N PHE A 89 0.11 -13.36 -12.74
CA PHE A 89 1.04 -14.05 -11.87
C PHE A 89 1.55 -13.16 -10.72
N GLU A 90 1.96 -11.93 -11.03
CA GLU A 90 2.39 -10.97 -10.00
C GLU A 90 1.26 -10.64 -9.02
N ARG A 91 0.02 -10.49 -9.50
CA ARG A 91 -1.15 -10.30 -8.62
C ARG A 91 -1.27 -11.44 -7.61
N ASP A 92 -1.22 -12.69 -8.08
CA ASP A 92 -1.41 -13.87 -7.23
C ASP A 92 -0.24 -14.07 -6.26
N MET A 93 0.98 -13.74 -6.70
CA MET A 93 2.16 -13.70 -5.83
C MET A 93 2.00 -12.64 -4.73
N LEU A 94 1.60 -11.41 -5.07
CA LEU A 94 1.38 -10.33 -4.11
C LEU A 94 0.26 -10.70 -3.10
N LEU A 95 -0.82 -11.32 -3.55
CA LEU A 95 -1.88 -11.77 -2.65
C LEU A 95 -1.42 -12.84 -1.67
N SER A 96 -0.49 -13.70 -2.07
CA SER A 96 0.06 -14.74 -1.20
C SER A 96 0.87 -14.18 -0.03
N ASP A 97 1.43 -12.97 -0.18
CA ASP A 97 2.13 -12.26 0.90
C ASP A 97 1.17 -11.58 1.90
N LEU A 98 -0.15 -11.62 1.64
CA LEU A 98 -1.18 -11.12 2.54
C LEU A 98 -1.86 -12.29 3.27
N THR A 99 -1.60 -12.40 4.57
CA THR A 99 -2.22 -13.41 5.44
C THR A 99 -3.30 -12.78 6.31
N GLY A 100 -4.50 -13.38 6.32
CA GLY A 100 -5.59 -12.96 7.20
C GLY A 100 -5.57 -13.69 8.54
N GLN A 101 -5.84 -12.97 9.62
CA GLN A 101 -5.96 -13.50 10.98
C GLN A 101 -7.18 -12.88 11.68
N LEU A 102 -7.84 -13.64 12.57
CA LEU A 102 -8.90 -13.14 13.44
C LEU A 102 -8.30 -12.51 14.71
#